data_AF-A0A526PKB3-F1
#
_entry.id   AF-A0A526PKB3-F1
#
_cell.length_a   1.000
_cell.length_b   1.000
_cell.length_c   1.000
_cell.angle_alpha   90.00
_cell.angle_beta   90.00
_cell.angle_gamma   90.00
#
_symmetry.space_group_name_H-M   'P 1'
#
loop_
_entity.id
_entity.type
_entity.pdbx_description
1 polymer ?
#
loop_
_entity_poly.entity_id
_entity_poly.type
_entity_poly.pdbx_seq_one_letter_code
_entity_poly.pdbx_strand_id
1 'polypeptide(L)'
;AGGGIINADASDLLIEFAEVTGVPVIPTLMGWGTIPDDHRLMAGMCGLQTSHRYGNATMLEADFVFGIGNRWANRHTGSVDVY
;
A
#
# COMPACT_ATOMS: atom_id res chain seq x y z
N ALA A 1 -1.32 -1.22 2.51
CA ALA A 1 -1.41 -2.65 2.92
C ALA A 1 -0.06 -3.17 3.40
N GLY A 2 0.08 -3.48 4.70
CA GLY A 2 1.34 -3.97 5.29
C GLY A 2 1.39 -5.49 5.45
N GLY A 3 2.57 -6.01 5.80
CA GLY A 3 2.78 -7.45 6.02
C GLY A 3 1.96 -8.04 7.19
N GLY A 4 1.41 -7.21 8.08
CA GLY A 4 0.46 -7.64 9.10
C GLY A 4 -0.81 -8.28 8.52
N ILE A 5 -1.19 -7.92 7.29
CA ILE A 5 -2.34 -8.52 6.59
C ILE A 5 -2.02 -9.96 6.18
N ILE A 6 -0.81 -10.21 5.66
CA ILE A 6 -0.34 -11.56 5.35
C ILE A 6 -0.23 -12.38 6.64
N ASN A 7 0.35 -11.81 7.71
CA ASN A 7 0.44 -12.49 9.01
C ASN A 7 -0.91 -12.89 9.61
N ALA A 8 -1.97 -12.12 9.30
CA ALA A 8 -3.31 -12.39 9.78
C ALA A 8 -4.15 -13.26 8.82
N ASP A 9 -3.57 -13.71 7.71
CA ASP A 9 -4.27 -14.46 6.65
C ASP A 9 -5.52 -13.72 6.13
N ALA A 10 -5.40 -12.40 5.92
CA ALA A 10 -6.54 -11.50 5.69
C ALA A 10 -6.52 -10.82 4.31
N SER A 11 -5.82 -11.38 3.32
CA SER A 11 -5.71 -10.80 1.97
C SER A 11 -7.08 -10.69 1.28
N ASP A 12 -7.91 -11.72 1.35
CA ASP A 12 -9.23 -11.72 0.70
C ASP A 12 -10.15 -10.63 1.28
N LEU A 13 -10.11 -10.45 2.60
CA LEU A 13 -10.87 -9.39 3.29
C LEU A 13 -10.36 -7.99 2.94
N LEU A 14 -9.05 -7.81 2.74
CA LEU A 14 -8.50 -6.55 2.25
C LEU A 14 -9.02 -6.24 0.84
N ILE A 15 -9.03 -7.25 -0.05
CA ILE A 15 -9.50 -7.09 -1.43
C ILE A 15 -10.98 -6.71 -1.43
N GLU A 16 -11.82 -7.44 -0.69
CA GLU A 16 -13.24 -7.11 -0.54
C GLU A 16 -13.44 -5.69 -0.02
N PHE A 17 -12.73 -5.29 1.03
CA PHE A 17 -12.80 -3.94 1.58
C PHE A 17 -12.43 -2.87 0.53
N ALA A 18 -11.35 -3.08 -0.23
CA ALA A 18 -10.91 -2.16 -1.27
C ALA A 18 -11.94 -2.08 -2.41
N GLU A 19 -12.52 -3.20 -2.83
CA GLU A 19 -13.53 -3.26 -3.88
C GLU A 19 -14.82 -2.54 -3.49
N VAL A 20 -15.30 -2.76 -2.26
CA VAL A 20 -16.52 -2.13 -1.72
C VAL A 20 -16.36 -0.62 -1.60
N THR A 21 -15.18 -0.16 -1.17
CA THR A 21 -14.91 1.28 -0.99
C THR A 21 -14.43 1.96 -2.26
N GLY A 22 -13.96 1.20 -3.25
CA GLY A 22 -13.33 1.72 -4.46
C GLY A 22 -11.97 2.40 -4.21
N VAL A 23 -11.32 2.12 -3.07
CA VAL A 23 -10.09 2.79 -2.65
C VAL A 23 -8.85 2.10 -3.24
N PRO A 24 -7.93 2.83 -3.89
CA PRO A 24 -6.67 2.27 -4.37
C PRO A 24 -5.79 1.72 -3.24
N VAL A 25 -5.08 0.63 -3.50
CA VAL A 25 -4.24 -0.07 -2.53
C VAL A 25 -2.76 0.10 -2.89
N ILE A 26 -1.98 0.57 -1.92
CA ILE A 26 -0.52 0.60 -1.98
C ILE A 26 0.03 -0.41 -0.97
N PRO A 27 0.52 -1.59 -1.43
CA PRO A 27 1.22 -2.52 -0.57
C PRO A 27 2.61 -2.00 -0.22
N THR A 28 3.02 -2.22 1.03
CA THR A 28 4.44 -2.16 1.40
C THR A 28 5.17 -3.36 0.79
N LEU A 29 6.50 -3.35 0.73
CA LEU A 29 7.27 -4.52 0.29
C LEU A 29 6.90 -5.80 1.05
N MET A 30 6.62 -5.70 2.36
CA MET A 30 6.22 -6.86 3.18
C MET A 30 4.76 -7.27 2.99
N GLY A 31 3.93 -6.41 2.40
CA GLY A 31 2.53 -6.69 2.07
C GLY A 31 2.32 -6.93 0.57
N TRP A 32 3.38 -6.98 -0.23
CA TRP A 32 3.27 -7.23 -1.66
C TRP A 32 2.76 -8.66 -1.88
N GLY A 33 1.71 -8.80 -2.68
CA GLY A 33 0.92 -10.03 -2.80
C GLY A 33 -0.36 -10.07 -1.96
N THR A 34 -0.63 -9.09 -1.10
CA THR A 34 -1.95 -8.95 -0.42
C THR A 34 -3.09 -8.60 -1.38
N ILE A 35 -2.75 -8.04 -2.54
CA ILE A 35 -3.64 -7.78 -3.67
C ILE A 35 -2.85 -8.14 -4.95
N PRO A 36 -3.48 -8.79 -5.96
CA PRO A 36 -2.79 -9.12 -7.22
C PRO A 36 -2.31 -7.86 -7.95
N ASP A 37 -1.16 -7.95 -8.63
CA ASP A 37 -0.57 -6.82 -9.36
C ASP A 37 -1.37 -6.41 -10.61
N ASP A 38 -2.19 -7.32 -11.16
CA ASP A 38 -3.11 -7.06 -12.26
C ASP A 38 -4.49 -6.57 -11.79
N HIS A 39 -4.69 -6.42 -10.48
CA HIS A 39 -5.94 -5.92 -9.93
C HIS A 39 -6.10 -4.41 -10.21
N ARG A 40 -7.30 -3.99 -10.64
CA ARG A 40 -7.58 -2.58 -11.03
C ARG A 40 -7.30 -1.54 -9.93
N LEU A 41 -7.35 -1.94 -8.66
CA LEU A 41 -7.10 -1.07 -7.50
C LEU A 41 -5.67 -1.15 -6.99
N MET A 42 -4.80 -1.99 -7.55
CA MET A 42 -3.38 -2.02 -7.16
C MET A 42 -2.66 -0.81 -7.74
N ALA A 43 -2.26 0.12 -6.87
CA ALA A 43 -1.66 1.41 -7.24
C ALA A 43 -0.12 1.41 -7.19
N GLY A 44 0.51 0.23 -7.12
CA GLY A 44 1.94 0.07 -7.01
C GLY A 44 2.48 0.19 -5.59
N MET A 45 3.80 0.08 -5.45
CA MET A 45 4.50 0.25 -4.18
C MET A 45 5.11 1.66 -4.05
N CYS A 46 5.11 2.18 -2.82
CA CYS A 46 5.76 3.44 -2.46
C CYS A 46 7.05 3.21 -1.64
N GLY A 47 8.05 4.07 -1.84
CA GLY A 47 9.29 4.08 -1.06
C GLY A 47 10.48 4.75 -1.76
N LEU A 48 11.65 4.60 -1.15
CA LEU A 48 12.91 5.17 -1.64
C LEU A 48 13.65 4.30 -2.67
N GLN A 49 13.44 2.98 -2.62
CA GLN A 49 14.17 2.01 -3.45
C GLN A 49 13.20 1.03 -4.11
N THR A 50 12.57 0.17 -3.32
CA THR A 50 11.57 -0.79 -3.78
C THR A 50 10.22 -0.08 -3.93
N SER A 51 10.08 0.65 -5.03
CA SER A 51 8.94 1.52 -5.31
C SER A 51 8.70 1.63 -6.81
N HIS A 52 7.53 2.15 -7.18
CA HIS A 52 7.24 2.57 -8.54
C HIS A 52 7.08 4.09 -8.59
N ARG A 53 7.41 4.68 -9.75
CA ARG A 53 7.21 6.11 -9.99
C ARG A 53 5.76 6.53 -9.74
N TYR A 54 4.81 5.72 -10.22
CA TYR A 54 3.38 5.96 -10.05
C TYR A 54 2.93 5.71 -8.60
N GLY A 55 3.48 4.71 -7.89
CA GLY A 55 3.16 4.48 -6.48
C GLY A 55 3.54 5.65 -5.57
N ASN A 56 4.71 6.29 -5.82
CA ASN A 56 5.09 7.50 -5.09
C ASN A 56 4.21 8.70 -5.46
N ALA A 57 3.90 8.90 -6.75
CA ALA A 57 3.04 10.00 -7.17
C ALA A 57 1.62 9.89 -6.57
N THR A 58 1.02 8.69 -6.61
CA THR A 58 -0.29 8.42 -6.02
C THR A 58 -0.30 8.63 -4.51
N MET A 59 0.75 8.22 -3.78
CA MET A 59 0.84 8.49 -2.33
C MET A 59 0.88 9.98 -2.01
N LEU A 60 1.65 10.77 -2.77
CA LEU A 60 1.78 12.21 -2.53
C LEU A 60 0.55 13.01 -2.95
N GLU A 61 -0.26 12.50 -3.88
CA GLU A 61 -1.54 13.11 -4.29
C GLU A 61 -2.67 12.77 -3.31
N ALA A 62 -2.54 11.69 -2.53
CA ALA A 62 -3.55 11.28 -1.56
C ALA A 62 -3.71 12.33 -0.44
N ASP A 63 -4.95 12.65 -0.10
CA ASP A 63 -5.31 13.49 1.05
C ASP A 63 -5.48 12.69 2.35
N PHE A 64 -5.54 11.36 2.23
CA PHE A 64 -5.68 10.45 3.35
C PHE A 64 -5.02 9.09 3.07
N VAL A 65 -4.34 8.55 4.08
CA VAL A 65 -3.68 7.24 3.98
C VAL A 65 -4.14 6.33 5.11
N PHE A 66 -4.80 5.22 4.76
CA PHE A 66 -5.30 4.24 5.72
C PHE A 66 -4.31 3.08 5.91
N GLY A 67 -3.48 3.19 6.94
CA GLY A 67 -2.47 2.19 7.27
C GLY A 67 -3.06 0.93 7.94
N ILE A 68 -3.18 -0.17 7.20
CA ILE A 68 -3.59 -1.48 7.72
C ILE A 68 -2.39 -2.44 7.76
N GLY A 69 -2.08 -2.97 8.94
CA GLY A 69 -1.05 -4.00 9.13
C GLY A 69 0.37 -3.57 8.76
N ASN A 70 0.61 -2.26 8.54
CA ASN A 70 1.94 -1.72 8.26
C ASN A 70 2.53 -1.06 9.50
N ARG A 71 3.85 -0.92 9.45
CA ARG A 71 4.58 0.14 10.15
C ARG A 71 5.05 1.15 9.13
N TRP A 72 5.27 2.39 9.56
CA TRP A 72 5.87 3.44 8.72
C TRP A 72 7.39 3.25 8.66
N ALA A 73 7.82 2.34 7.79
CA ALA A 73 9.22 2.00 7.63
C ALA A 73 10.01 3.18 7.05
N ASN A 74 11.21 3.45 7.58
CA ASN A 74 12.06 4.54 7.11
C ASN A 74 12.28 4.56 5.57
N ARG A 75 12.44 3.39 4.94
CA ARG A 75 12.61 3.31 3.47
C ARG A 75 11.31 3.34 2.67
N HIS A 76 10.18 3.27 3.35
CA HIS A 76 8.87 3.53 2.75
C HIS A 76 8.53 5.02 2.81
N THR A 77 8.84 5.68 3.94
CA THR A 77 8.50 7.09 4.13
C THR A 77 9.56 8.05 3.59
N GLY A 78 10.84 7.76 3.79
CA GLY A 78 11.89 8.77 3.58
C GLY A 78 11.79 9.90 4.60
N SER A 79 11.76 11.15 4.12
CA SER A 79 11.56 12.32 4.98
C SER A 79 10.08 12.54 5.23
N VAL A 80 9.68 12.67 6.50
CA VAL A 80 8.27 12.90 6.89
C VAL A 80 7.76 14.26 6.43
N ASP A 81 8.64 15.23 6.17
CA ASP A 81 8.22 16.54 5.67
C ASP A 81 7.78 16.50 4.18
N VAL A 82 8.18 15.44 3.46
CA VAL A 82 7.81 15.22 2.06
C VAL A 82 6.71 14.17 1.95
N TYR A 83 6.76 13.16 2.82
CA TYR A 83 5.85 12.02 2.85
C TYR A 83 4.43 12.43 3.26
#